data_AF-A0A919JUY9-F1
#
_entry.id   AF-A0A919JUY9-F1
#
_cell.length_a   1.000
_cell.length_b   1.000
_cell.length_c   1.000
_cell.angle_alpha   90.00
_cell.angle_beta   90.00
_cell.angle_gamma   90.00
#
_symmetry.space_group_name_H-M   'P 1'
#
loop_
_entity.id
_entity.type
_entity.pdbx_description
1 polymer ?
#
loop_
_entity_poly.entity_id
_entity_poly.type
_entity_poly.pdbx_seq_one_letter_code
_entity_poly.pdbx_strand_id
1 'polypeptide(L)' 'MSFSWWIDDGPATDAAADSTGKASMTYTPPANFETHTLHVTGRKADGTTTDTTTYSIYVAGGA' A
#
# COMPACT_ATOMS: atom_id res chain seq x y z
N MET A 1 -8.66 11.14 7.76
CA MET A 1 -8.17 9.75 7.74
C MET A 1 -7.31 9.58 6.50
N SER A 2 -6.27 8.79 6.59
CA SER A 2 -5.38 8.48 5.45
C SER A 2 -4.75 7.11 5.65
N PHE A 3 -4.11 6.60 4.61
CA PHE A 3 -3.28 5.41 4.68
C PHE A 3 -1.85 5.80 4.35
N SER A 4 -0.89 5.22 5.05
CA SER A 4 0.51 5.22 4.69
C SER A 4 0.86 3.84 4.15
N TRP A 5 1.48 3.77 2.99
CA TRP A 5 1.80 2.50 2.34
C TRP A 5 3.19 2.53 1.72
N TRP A 6 3.83 1.37 1.69
CA TRP A 6 5.14 1.18 1.03
C TRP A 6 5.23 -0.23 0.45
N ILE A 7 6.08 -0.38 -0.56
CA ILE A 7 6.39 -1.65 -1.21
C ILE A 7 7.81 -2.05 -0.83
N ASP A 8 7.98 -3.30 -0.38
CA ASP A 8 9.24 -3.87 0.05
C ASP A 8 9.95 -2.96 1.07
N ASP A 9 11.19 -2.55 0.80
CA ASP A 9 11.96 -1.60 1.62
C ASP A 9 11.91 -0.16 1.06
N GLY A 10 10.95 0.14 0.19
CA GLY A 10 10.78 1.44 -0.45
C GLY A 10 10.24 2.53 0.49
N PRO A 11 10.25 3.80 0.04
CA PRO A 11 9.74 4.91 0.84
C PRO A 11 8.22 4.83 1.04
N ALA A 12 7.76 5.23 2.22
CA ALA A 12 6.34 5.34 2.51
C ALA A 12 5.69 6.51 1.77
N THR A 13 4.49 6.25 1.24
CA THR A 13 3.64 7.21 0.54
C THR A 13 2.30 7.32 1.27
N ASP A 14 1.80 8.54 1.42
CA ASP A 14 0.50 8.79 2.04
C ASP A 14 -0.60 8.93 0.97
N ALA A 15 -1.74 8.29 1.21
CA ALA A 15 -2.94 8.38 0.39
C ALA A 15 -4.14 8.82 1.24
N ALA A 16 -4.84 9.86 0.81
CA ALA A 16 -6.05 10.31 1.48
C ALA A 16 -7.16 9.26 1.33
N ALA A 17 -7.89 9.00 2.42
CA ALA A 17 -9.08 8.17 2.35
C ALA A 17 -10.26 8.99 1.82
N ASP A 18 -11.10 8.37 1.00
CA ASP A 18 -12.37 8.93 0.56
C ASP A 18 -13.43 8.87 1.68
N SER A 19 -14.63 9.40 1.38
CA SER A 19 -15.77 9.42 2.31
C SER A 19 -16.24 8.03 2.76
N THR A 20 -15.83 6.97 2.06
CA THR A 20 -16.15 5.57 2.38
C THR A 20 -15.00 4.85 3.12
N GLY A 21 -13.91 5.56 3.41
CA GLY A 21 -12.74 5.01 4.08
C GLY A 21 -11.81 4.20 3.16
N LYS A 22 -11.87 4.40 1.84
CA LYS A 22 -11.01 3.72 0.87
C LYS A 22 -9.96 4.66 0.31
N ALA A 23 -8.82 4.12 -0.11
CA ALA A 23 -7.81 4.86 -0.85
C ALA A 23 -7.33 4.05 -2.05
N SER A 24 -6.80 4.74 -3.05
CA SER A 24 -6.18 4.13 -4.22
C SER A 24 -4.69 4.43 -4.22
N MET A 25 -3.90 3.49 -4.74
CA MET A 25 -2.47 3.66 -4.97
C MET A 25 -2.13 3.21 -6.38
N THR A 26 -1.00 3.67 -6.89
CA THR A 26 -0.44 3.21 -8.16
C THR A 26 0.99 2.78 -7.91
N TYR A 27 1.34 1.59 -8.39
CA TYR A 27 2.67 1.04 -8.30
C TYR A 27 3.04 0.44 -9.66
N THR A 28 4.22 0.79 -10.16
CA THR A 28 4.80 0.20 -11.37
C THR A 28 5.94 -0.70 -10.93
N PRO A 29 5.79 -2.03 -11.04
CA PRO A 29 6.86 -2.97 -10.71
C PRO A 29 8.10 -2.76 -11.60
N PRO A 30 9.31 -2.96 -11.06
CA PRO A 30 10.54 -2.84 -11.83
C PRO A 30 10.75 -3.99 -12.83
N ALA A 31 10.15 -5.16 -12.57
CA ALA A 31 10.28 -6.35 -13.40
C ALA A 31 9.02 -7.23 -13.36
N ASN A 32 8.95 -8.15 -14.33
CA ASN A 32 7.93 -9.20 -14.36
C ASN A 32 8.46 -10.46 -13.65
N PHE A 33 7.52 -11.33 -13.26
CA PHE A 33 7.76 -12.59 -12.55
C PHE A 33 8.37 -12.43 -11.15
N GLU A 34 8.08 -11.32 -10.49
CA GLU A 34 8.55 -11.01 -9.13
C GLU A 34 7.40 -10.87 -8.14
N THR A 35 7.69 -11.16 -6.87
CA THR A 35 6.77 -10.95 -5.75
C THR A 35 7.19 -9.71 -4.99
N HIS A 36 6.25 -8.81 -4.76
CA HIS A 36 6.41 -7.62 -3.92
C HIS A 36 5.53 -7.72 -2.68
N THR A 37 5.99 -7.09 -1.61
CA THR A 37 5.27 -7.01 -0.35
C THR A 37 4.74 -5.60 -0.17
N LEU A 38 3.41 -5.45 -0.16
CA LEU A 38 2.75 -4.20 0.18
C LEU A 38 2.48 -4.16 1.68
N HIS A 39 2.95 -3.11 2.33
CA HIS A 39 2.64 -2.79 3.71
C HIS A 39 1.71 -1.58 3.78
N VAL A 40 0.71 -1.63 4.65
CA VAL A 40 -0.28 -0.56 4.81
C VAL A 40 -0.55 -0.30 6.29
N THR A 41 -0.50 0.97 6.68
CA THR A 41 -0.89 1.45 8.00
C THR A 41 -1.97 2.53 7.86
N GLY A 42 -3.10 2.36 8.55
CA GLY A 42 -4.16 3.38 8.58
C GLY A 42 -3.88 4.47 9.61
N ARG A 43 -4.15 5.73 9.28
CA ARG A 43 -4.19 6.88 10.20
C ARG A 43 -5.65 7.27 10.47
N LYS A 44 -6.08 7.07 11.72
CA LYS A 44 -7.44 7.35 12.18
C LYS A 44 -7.64 8.85 12.45
N ALA A 45 -8.91 9.26 12.54
CA ALA A 45 -9.26 10.65 12.84
C ALA A 45 -8.82 11.10 14.25
N ASP A 46 -8.66 10.14 15.16
CA ASP A 46 -8.18 10.35 16.53
C ASP A 46 -6.65 10.56 16.63
N GLY A 47 -5.95 10.57 15.50
CA GLY A 47 -4.49 10.74 15.42
C GLY A 47 -3.67 9.47 15.65
N THR A 48 -4.31 8.35 16.02
CA THR A 48 -3.62 7.07 16.21
C THR A 48 -3.56 6.25 14.92
N THR A 49 -2.64 5.28 14.88
CA THR A 49 -2.45 4.38 13.74
C THR A 49 -3.02 2.99 14.00
N THR A 50 -3.33 2.26 12.93
CA THR A 50 -3.57 0.81 13.00
C THR A 50 -2.26 0.05 13.09
N ASP A 51 -2.33 -1.25 13.37
CA ASP A 51 -1.23 -2.16 13.05
C ASP A 51 -0.99 -2.22 11.54
N THR A 52 0.22 -2.60 11.14
CA THR A 52 0.57 -2.78 9.73
C THR A 52 -0.10 -4.04 9.19
N THR A 53 -0.83 -3.88 8.08
CA THR A 53 -1.36 -5.00 7.29
C THR A 53 -0.45 -5.23 6.09
N THR A 54 -0.15 -6.49 5.80
CA THR A 54 0.76 -6.89 4.73
C THR A 54 0.04 -7.70 3.66
N TYR A 55 0.28 -7.37 2.40
CA TYR A 55 -0.21 -8.09 1.22
C TYR A 55 0.95 -8.55 0.35
N SER A 56 0.81 -9.71 -0.29
CA SER A 56 1.75 -10.19 -1.29
C SER A 56 1.18 -9.98 -2.68
N ILE A 57 1.95 -9.33 -3.56
CA ILE A 57 1.59 -9.02 -4.94
C ILE A 57 2.57 -9.76 -5.85
N TYR A 58 2.08 -10.75 -6.59
CA TYR A 58 2.87 -11.40 -7.64
C TYR A 58 2.60 -10.75 -8.99
N VAL A 59 3.66 -10.27 -9.65
CA VAL A 59 3.60 -9.68 -10.97
C VAL A 59 3.91 -10.76 -11.98
N ALA A 60 2.90 -11.25 -12.70
CA ALA A 60 3.12 -12.19 -13.80
C ALA A 60 3.57 -11.45 -15.07
N GLY A 61 4.32 -12.13 -15.94
CA GLY A 61 4.48 -11.66 -17.32
C GLY A 61 3.18 -11.85 -18.11
N GLY A 62 2.90 -10.93 -19.03
CA GLY A 62 1.85 -11.14 -20.04
C GLY A 62 2.18 -12.38 -20.87
N ALA A 63 1.20 -13.27 -21.02
CA ALA A 63 1.29 -14.45 -21.89
C ALA A 63 1.26 -14.06 -23.37
#